data_AF-A0A2W6CW45-F1
#
_entry.id   AF-A0A2W6CW45-F1
#
_cell.length_a   1.000
_cell.length_b   1.000
_cell.length_c   1.000
_cell.angle_alpha   90.00
_cell.angle_beta   90.00
_cell.angle_gamma   90.00
#
_symmetry.space_group_name_H-M   'P 1'
#
loop_
_entity.id
_entity.type
_entity.pdbx_description
1 polymer ?
#
loop_
_entity_poly.entity_id
_entity_poly.type
_entity_poly.pdbx_seq_one_letter_code
_entity_poly.pdbx_strand_id
1 'polypeptide(L)'
;MSTIRELDFRPKGEGHPPLPDRCSLDVSCFEEPEVQEALAIAIEETLYVIALDGIELYALDGVTVAPDCRAAACALQNLPEGQVPLEMNPQPEVMEMARTAAVRRDGELRFHIVLRPGLGVMTFSPDAEMQRVARACIAHEAAHVEHESHLYRMFPDSYGKPLECGNRSRQTY
;
A
#
# COMPACT_ATOMS: atom_id res chain seq x y z
N MET A 1 18.39 -12.89 6.45
CA MET A 1 17.28 -13.06 7.40
C MET A 1 16.23 -12.02 7.01
N SER A 2 14.99 -12.40 6.70
CA SER A 2 13.94 -11.43 6.39
C SER A 2 13.63 -10.62 7.66
N THR A 3 13.93 -9.34 7.65
CA THR A 3 13.68 -8.40 8.75
C THR A 3 12.39 -7.64 8.48
N ILE A 4 11.26 -8.35 8.51
CA ILE A 4 9.94 -7.71 8.58
C ILE A 4 9.88 -6.97 9.92
N ARG A 5 9.77 -5.65 9.87
CA ARG A 5 9.60 -4.76 11.02
C ARG A 5 8.12 -4.51 11.25
N GLU A 6 7.70 -4.43 12.50
CA GLU A 6 6.37 -3.93 12.87
C GLU A 6 6.50 -2.44 13.20
N LEU A 7 5.69 -1.60 12.57
CA LEU A 7 5.59 -0.18 12.88
C LEU A 7 4.57 0.01 14.02
N ASP A 8 4.98 0.67 15.10
CA ASP A 8 4.15 0.95 16.27
C ASP A 8 3.85 2.47 16.33
N PHE A 9 2.68 2.85 15.83
CA PHE A 9 2.23 4.23 15.79
C PHE A 9 1.64 4.66 17.14
N ARG A 10 2.46 4.70 18.21
CA ARG A 10 1.98 5.22 19.51
C ARG A 10 1.75 6.72 19.42
N PRO A 11 0.53 7.23 19.69
CA PRO A 11 0.31 8.67 19.71
C PRO A 11 1.11 9.30 20.87
N LYS A 12 1.90 10.33 20.57
CA LYS A 12 2.60 11.16 21.58
C LYS A 12 1.74 12.35 22.08
N GLY A 13 0.41 12.32 21.90
CA GLY A 13 -0.48 13.42 22.30
C GLY A 13 -1.98 13.10 22.18
N GLU A 14 -2.84 14.07 22.50
CA GLU A 14 -4.30 13.95 22.35
C GLU A 14 -4.69 13.99 20.86
N GLY A 15 -5.20 12.87 20.37
CA GLY A 15 -5.57 12.63 18.97
C GLY A 15 -5.03 11.27 18.55
N HIS A 16 -5.92 10.33 18.23
CA HIS A 16 -5.52 9.10 17.55
C HIS A 16 -5.44 9.44 16.06
N PRO A 17 -4.23 9.61 15.46
CA PRO A 17 -4.13 9.71 14.01
C PRO A 17 -4.77 8.46 13.40
N PRO A 18 -5.38 8.54 12.21
CA PRO A 18 -6.11 7.43 11.62
C PRO A 18 -5.15 6.36 11.04
N LEU A 19 -4.23 5.87 11.86
CA LEU A 19 -3.21 4.88 11.56
C LEU A 19 -3.69 3.49 12.04
N PRO A 20 -3.17 2.40 11.45
CA PRO A 20 -3.52 1.06 11.89
C PRO A 20 -2.86 0.74 13.24
N ASP A 21 -3.49 -0.13 14.03
CA ASP A 21 -2.91 -0.62 15.30
C ASP A 21 -1.59 -1.38 15.07
N ARG A 22 -1.45 -1.99 13.89
CA ARG A 22 -0.26 -2.75 13.46
C ARG A 22 -0.07 -2.57 11.96
N CYS A 23 1.16 -2.27 11.56
CA CYS A 23 1.56 -2.17 10.16
C CYS A 23 2.88 -2.91 9.97
N SER A 24 2.90 -3.90 9.10
CA SER A 24 4.16 -4.57 8.72
C SER A 24 4.96 -3.71 7.75
N LEU A 25 6.28 -3.77 7.84
CA LEU A 25 7.20 -3.14 6.89
C LEU A 25 8.25 -4.17 6.48
N ASP A 26 8.30 -4.50 5.20
CA ASP A 26 9.33 -5.36 4.62
C ASP A 26 10.22 -4.56 3.65
N VAL A 27 11.47 -4.35 4.04
CA VAL A 27 12.53 -3.69 3.24
C VAL A 27 13.69 -4.65 2.95
N SER A 28 13.45 -5.97 3.07
CA SER A 28 14.48 -7.00 2.93
C SER A 28 15.07 -7.13 1.52
N CYS A 29 14.54 -6.39 0.54
CA CYS A 29 15.14 -6.29 -0.79
C CYS A 29 16.47 -5.53 -0.83
N PHE A 30 16.82 -4.79 0.23
CA PHE A 30 18.13 -4.15 0.40
C PHE A 30 19.02 -4.99 1.29
N GLU A 31 20.34 -5.00 1.04
CA GLU A 31 21.29 -5.75 1.86
C GLU A 31 21.90 -4.89 2.97
N GLU A 32 21.99 -3.58 2.74
CA GLU A 32 22.64 -2.61 3.62
C GLU A 32 21.73 -2.23 4.80
N PRO A 33 22.10 -2.53 6.06
CA PRO A 33 21.28 -2.22 7.23
C PRO A 33 20.99 -0.73 7.39
N GLU A 34 21.93 0.15 7.02
CA GLU A 34 21.75 1.60 7.08
C GLU A 34 20.66 2.07 6.12
N VAL A 35 20.57 1.44 4.94
CA VAL A 35 19.53 1.73 3.94
C VAL A 35 18.17 1.24 4.43
N GLN A 36 18.11 0.03 4.98
CA GLN A 36 16.89 -0.53 5.56
C GLN A 36 16.32 0.37 6.67
N GLU A 37 17.17 0.85 7.57
CA GLU A 37 16.74 1.72 8.68
C GLU A 37 16.30 3.11 8.19
N ALA A 38 17.07 3.73 7.29
CA ALA A 38 16.70 5.03 6.72
C ALA A 38 15.36 4.97 5.99
N LEU A 39 15.14 3.89 5.24
CA LEU A 39 13.89 3.64 4.54
C LEU A 39 12.72 3.41 5.49
N ALA A 40 12.94 2.64 6.57
CA ALA A 40 11.92 2.39 7.56
C ALA A 40 11.45 3.66 8.25
N ILE A 41 12.40 4.51 8.69
CA ILE A 41 12.09 5.80 9.30
C ILE A 41 11.35 6.69 8.29
N ALA A 42 11.83 6.79 7.05
CA ALA A 42 11.22 7.66 6.06
C ALA A 42 9.79 7.24 5.67
N ILE A 43 9.52 5.94 5.56
CA ILE A 43 8.17 5.41 5.31
C ILE A 43 7.27 5.68 6.52
N GLU A 44 7.75 5.40 7.74
CA GLU A 44 7.00 5.64 8.98
C GLU A 44 6.60 7.12 9.12
N GLU A 45 7.55 8.05 8.94
CA GLU A 45 7.29 9.49 8.96
C GLU A 45 6.31 9.92 7.86
N THR A 46 6.45 9.36 6.66
CA THR A 46 5.57 9.69 5.54
C THR A 46 4.13 9.25 5.81
N LEU A 47 3.92 8.03 6.32
CA LEU A 47 2.60 7.54 6.70
C LEU A 47 1.98 8.37 7.83
N TYR A 48 2.81 8.79 8.80
CA TYR A 48 2.36 9.65 9.90
C TYR A 48 1.87 11.02 9.39
N VAL A 49 2.64 11.66 8.49
CA VAL A 49 2.25 12.93 7.87
C VAL A 49 0.97 12.79 7.05
N ILE A 50 0.87 11.72 6.24
CA ILE A 50 -0.32 11.42 5.44
C ILE A 50 -1.57 11.28 6.33
N ALA A 51 -1.45 10.57 7.45
CA ALA A 51 -2.56 10.40 8.39
C ALA A 51 -2.94 11.73 9.09
N LEU A 52 -1.95 12.57 9.43
CA LEU A 52 -2.20 13.91 9.98
C LEU A 52 -2.89 14.84 8.98
N ASP A 53 -2.61 14.68 7.69
CA ASP A 53 -3.23 15.44 6.61
C ASP A 53 -4.65 14.93 6.26
N GLY A 54 -5.14 13.90 6.96
CA GLY A 54 -6.54 13.49 6.97
C GLY A 54 -6.88 12.25 6.13
N ILE A 55 -5.89 11.51 5.62
CA ILE A 55 -6.12 10.24 4.93
C ILE A 55 -6.26 9.10 5.95
N GLU A 56 -7.39 8.38 5.92
CA GLU A 56 -7.62 7.24 6.82
C GLU A 56 -6.84 5.99 6.42
N LEU A 57 -5.93 5.53 7.29
CA LEU A 57 -5.07 4.37 7.09
C LEU A 57 -5.39 3.18 8.02
N TYR A 58 -6.53 3.17 8.71
CA TYR A 58 -6.91 2.08 9.63
C TYR A 58 -6.88 0.68 8.98
N ALA A 59 -7.15 0.59 7.68
CA ALA A 59 -7.16 -0.67 6.93
C ALA A 59 -5.79 -1.05 6.32
N LEU A 60 -4.72 -0.29 6.58
CA LEU A 60 -3.38 -0.59 6.11
C LEU A 60 -2.81 -1.82 6.85
N ASP A 61 -2.46 -2.87 6.11
CA ASP A 61 -1.81 -4.11 6.58
C ASP A 61 -0.29 -3.94 6.70
N GLY A 62 0.29 -3.20 5.75
CA GLY A 62 1.73 -3.05 5.67
C GLY A 62 2.24 -2.39 4.41
N VAL A 63 3.56 -2.25 4.36
CA VAL A 63 4.32 -1.77 3.22
C VAL A 63 5.42 -2.79 2.91
N THR A 64 5.55 -3.19 1.65
CA THR A 64 6.63 -4.04 1.15
C THR A 64 7.40 -3.30 0.07
N VAL A 65 8.73 -3.36 0.10
CA VAL A 65 9.57 -2.84 -0.97
C VAL A 65 10.11 -4.02 -1.78
N ALA A 66 9.76 -4.08 -3.06
CA ALA A 66 10.06 -5.24 -3.91
C ALA A 66 10.37 -4.83 -5.35
N PRO A 67 11.37 -5.44 -6.02
CA PRO A 67 11.71 -5.14 -7.41
C PRO A 67 10.55 -5.34 -8.39
N ASP A 68 9.69 -6.33 -8.12
CA ASP A 68 8.50 -6.65 -8.88
C ASP A 68 7.26 -6.45 -7.99
N CYS A 69 6.67 -5.25 -8.10
CA CYS A 69 5.49 -4.90 -7.31
C CYS A 69 4.29 -5.82 -7.60
N ARG A 70 4.16 -6.31 -8.84
CA ARG A 70 3.07 -7.19 -9.24
C ARG A 70 3.22 -8.56 -8.60
N ALA A 71 4.38 -9.20 -8.75
CA ALA A 71 4.62 -10.51 -8.16
C ALA A 71 4.48 -10.47 -6.63
N ALA A 72 5.03 -9.42 -5.99
CA ALA A 72 4.90 -9.22 -4.56
C ALA A 72 3.45 -8.99 -4.13
N ALA A 73 2.70 -8.13 -4.82
CA ALA A 73 1.27 -7.91 -4.56
C ALA A 73 0.48 -9.22 -4.66
N CYS A 74 0.62 -9.98 -5.75
CA CYS A 74 -0.05 -11.26 -5.94
C CYS A 74 0.28 -12.26 -4.82
N ALA A 75 1.53 -12.33 -4.38
CA ALA A 75 1.95 -13.20 -3.30
C ALA A 75 1.28 -12.84 -1.96
N LEU A 76 1.04 -11.55 -1.71
CA LEU A 76 0.40 -11.05 -0.48
C LEU A 76 -1.11 -11.36 -0.39
N GLN A 77 -1.80 -11.48 -1.53
CA GLN A 77 -3.26 -11.64 -1.56
C GLN A 77 -3.74 -13.01 -1.04
N ASN A 78 -2.86 -14.04 -1.05
CA ASN A 78 -3.15 -15.40 -0.59
C ASN A 78 -4.55 -15.91 -1.01
N LEU A 79 -4.87 -15.75 -2.29
CA LEU A 79 -6.22 -15.94 -2.80
C LEU A 79 -6.66 -17.42 -2.72
N PRO A 80 -7.91 -17.69 -2.28
CA PRO A 80 -8.50 -19.01 -2.42
C PRO A 80 -8.49 -19.50 -3.87
N GLU A 81 -8.38 -20.81 -4.06
CA GLU A 81 -8.44 -21.44 -5.37
C GLU A 81 -9.71 -21.01 -6.13
N GLY A 82 -9.54 -20.52 -7.37
CA GLY A 82 -10.63 -20.03 -8.22
C GLY A 82 -10.91 -18.52 -8.13
N GLN A 83 -10.24 -17.77 -7.25
CA GLN A 83 -10.26 -16.30 -7.29
C GLN A 83 -9.17 -15.76 -8.21
N VAL A 84 -9.54 -14.84 -9.10
CA VAL A 84 -8.60 -14.16 -9.98
C VAL A 84 -7.92 -13.04 -9.18
N PRO A 85 -6.58 -12.89 -9.24
CA PRO A 85 -5.91 -11.73 -8.70
C PRO A 85 -6.61 -10.45 -9.16
N LEU A 86 -7.01 -9.64 -8.18
CA LEU A 86 -7.51 -8.31 -8.46
C LEU A 86 -6.36 -7.58 -9.16
N GLU A 87 -6.55 -7.35 -10.47
CA GLU A 87 -5.66 -6.60 -11.37
C GLU A 87 -4.53 -7.37 -12.08
N MET A 88 -4.92 -8.23 -13.03
CA MET A 88 -4.07 -8.52 -14.19
C MET A 88 -4.40 -7.55 -15.34
N ASN A 89 -4.00 -6.28 -15.25
CA ASN A 89 -3.93 -5.43 -16.43
C ASN A 89 -2.60 -5.74 -17.17
N PRO A 90 -2.58 -6.20 -18.43
CA PRO A 90 -1.35 -6.55 -19.16
C PRO A 90 -0.48 -5.34 -19.53
N GLN A 91 -0.73 -4.15 -18.98
CA GLN A 91 0.13 -3.01 -19.20
C GLN A 91 1.58 -3.31 -18.77
N PRO A 92 2.57 -2.82 -19.54
CA PRO A 92 3.97 -3.15 -19.31
C PRO A 92 4.39 -2.75 -17.90
N GLU A 93 5.03 -3.68 -17.20
CA GLU A 93 5.54 -3.55 -15.82
C GLU A 93 6.41 -2.30 -15.60
N VAL A 94 6.96 -1.75 -16.69
CA VAL A 94 7.98 -0.69 -16.72
C VAL A 94 7.54 0.64 -16.06
N MET A 95 6.24 0.87 -15.85
CA MET A 95 5.72 2.15 -15.34
C MET A 95 5.22 2.13 -13.88
N GLU A 96 5.11 0.96 -13.25
CA GLU A 96 4.46 0.86 -11.95
C GLU A 96 5.46 1.11 -10.81
N MET A 97 5.47 2.34 -10.26
CA MET A 97 6.39 2.72 -9.18
C MET A 97 5.95 2.19 -7.81
N ALA A 98 4.65 1.97 -7.64
CA ALA A 98 4.02 1.43 -6.45
C ALA A 98 2.66 0.80 -6.82
N ARG A 99 2.10 0.01 -5.90
CA ARG A 99 0.78 -0.61 -6.03
C ARG A 99 0.17 -0.87 -4.65
N THR A 100 -1.14 -0.72 -4.51
CA THR A 100 -1.89 -1.14 -3.32
C THR A 100 -2.60 -2.47 -3.59
N ALA A 101 -2.36 -3.48 -2.75
CA ALA A 101 -2.92 -4.82 -2.89
C ALA A 101 -3.91 -5.13 -1.78
N ALA A 102 -5.09 -5.62 -2.12
CA ALA A 102 -6.05 -6.12 -1.15
C ALA A 102 -5.60 -7.46 -0.55
N VAL A 103 -5.62 -7.57 0.77
CA VAL A 103 -5.18 -8.77 1.50
C VAL A 103 -6.20 -9.17 2.56
N ARG A 104 -6.27 -10.46 2.88
CA ARG A 104 -7.10 -10.96 3.99
C ARG A 104 -6.24 -11.28 5.21
N ARG A 105 -6.66 -10.78 6.38
CA ARG A 105 -6.06 -11.06 7.69
C ARG A 105 -7.16 -11.34 8.70
N ASP A 106 -7.12 -12.50 9.34
CA ASP A 106 -8.09 -12.88 10.38
C ASP A 106 -9.57 -12.72 9.96
N GLY A 107 -9.87 -12.92 8.67
CA GLY A 107 -11.21 -12.76 8.09
C GLY A 107 -11.57 -11.33 7.66
N GLU A 108 -10.77 -10.33 8.03
CA GLU A 108 -10.93 -8.94 7.61
C GLU A 108 -10.21 -8.64 6.28
N LEU A 109 -10.76 -7.71 5.52
CA LEU A 109 -10.09 -7.14 4.35
C LEU A 109 -9.20 -5.98 4.79
N ARG A 110 -7.93 -6.04 4.40
CA ARG A 110 -6.93 -4.98 4.59
C ARG A 110 -6.22 -4.68 3.27
N PHE A 111 -5.35 -3.68 3.28
CA PHE A 111 -4.65 -3.24 2.08
C PHE A 111 -3.16 -3.11 2.36
N HIS A 112 -2.33 -3.63 1.47
CA HIS A 112 -0.88 -3.66 1.62
C HIS A 112 -0.24 -2.88 0.46
N ILE A 113 0.58 -1.89 0.78
CA ILE A 113 1.26 -1.08 -0.22
C ILE A 113 2.56 -1.77 -0.64
N VAL A 114 2.82 -1.86 -1.93
CA VAL A 114 4.05 -2.40 -2.49
C VAL A 114 4.76 -1.30 -3.26
N LEU A 115 6.01 -1.00 -2.89
CA LEU A 115 6.82 0.05 -3.51
C LEU A 115 7.97 -0.56 -4.31
N ARG A 116 8.37 0.07 -5.41
CA ARG A 116 9.65 -0.27 -6.06
C ARG A 116 10.83 0.25 -5.21
N PRO A 117 11.99 -0.44 -5.23
CA PRO A 117 13.17 -0.03 -4.48
C PRO A 117 13.62 1.40 -4.80
N GLY A 118 13.58 1.78 -6.09
CA GLY A 118 13.94 3.15 -6.51
C GLY A 118 13.07 4.22 -5.86
N LEU A 119 11.75 3.98 -5.78
CA LEU A 119 10.82 4.88 -5.09
C LEU A 119 11.11 4.91 -3.58
N GLY A 120 11.41 3.75 -3.00
CA GLY A 120 11.85 3.65 -1.61
C GLY A 120 13.05 4.54 -1.31
N VAL A 121 14.13 4.42 -2.09
CA VAL A 121 15.35 5.23 -1.91
C VAL A 121 15.08 6.73 -2.06
N MET A 122 14.14 7.12 -2.93
CA MET A 122 13.78 8.53 -3.11
C MET A 122 13.18 9.17 -1.84
N THR A 123 12.63 8.39 -0.90
CA THR A 123 12.02 8.91 0.34
C THR A 123 13.02 9.63 1.25
N PHE A 124 14.29 9.21 1.25
CA PHE A 124 15.38 9.79 2.04
C PHE A 124 16.48 10.41 1.16
N SER A 125 16.22 10.64 -0.13
CA SER A 125 17.15 11.32 -1.04
C SER A 125 17.47 12.74 -0.54
N PRO A 126 18.71 13.25 -0.68
CA PRO A 126 19.01 14.65 -0.39
C PRO A 126 18.35 15.62 -1.39
N ASP A 127 17.87 15.13 -2.54
CA ASP A 127 17.14 15.92 -3.53
C ASP A 127 15.66 16.06 -3.12
N ALA A 128 15.24 17.30 -2.85
CA ALA A 128 13.89 17.63 -2.44
C ALA A 128 12.83 17.29 -3.50
N GLU A 129 13.14 17.32 -4.79
CA GLU A 129 12.20 16.90 -5.83
C GLU A 129 11.96 15.39 -5.80
N MET A 130 13.02 14.61 -5.59
CA MET A 130 12.89 13.15 -5.44
C MET A 130 12.06 12.78 -4.21
N GLN A 131 12.30 13.45 -3.07
CA GLN A 131 11.47 13.26 -1.88
C GLN A 131 10.01 13.62 -2.13
N ARG A 132 9.75 14.73 -2.83
CA ARG A 132 8.38 15.14 -3.19
C ARG A 132 7.67 14.07 -4.01
N VAL A 133 8.32 13.54 -5.03
CA VAL A 133 7.76 12.47 -5.87
C VAL A 133 7.48 11.22 -5.03
N ALA A 134 8.42 10.80 -4.18
CA ALA A 134 8.25 9.63 -3.33
C ALA A 134 7.06 9.78 -2.37
N ARG A 135 6.97 10.92 -1.68
CA ARG A 135 5.86 11.23 -0.77
C ARG A 135 4.53 11.30 -1.50
N ALA A 136 4.49 11.91 -2.68
CA ALA A 136 3.27 11.99 -3.49
C ALA A 136 2.80 10.61 -3.95
N CYS A 137 3.72 9.71 -4.35
CA CYS A 137 3.38 8.34 -4.69
C CYS A 137 2.86 7.56 -3.48
N ILE A 138 3.54 7.65 -2.33
CA ILE A 138 3.07 6.97 -1.10
C ILE A 138 1.71 7.51 -0.66
N ALA A 139 1.48 8.82 -0.76
CA ALA A 139 0.19 9.43 -0.47
C ALA A 139 -0.92 8.96 -1.44
N HIS A 140 -0.59 8.78 -2.72
CA HIS A 140 -1.51 8.22 -3.71
C HIS A 140 -1.93 6.78 -3.35
N GLU A 141 -0.97 5.93 -2.99
CA GLU A 141 -1.25 4.56 -2.56
C GLU A 141 -2.03 4.52 -1.24
N ALA A 142 -1.70 5.39 -0.29
CA ALA A 142 -2.47 5.56 0.94
C ALA A 142 -3.92 5.99 0.67
N ALA A 143 -4.16 6.83 -0.33
CA ALA A 143 -5.52 7.19 -0.73
C ALA A 143 -6.30 5.99 -1.31
N HIS A 144 -5.63 5.06 -1.98
CA HIS A 144 -6.28 3.79 -2.38
C HIS A 144 -6.70 2.96 -1.17
N VAL A 145 -5.86 2.91 -0.12
CA VAL A 145 -6.23 2.23 1.15
C VAL A 145 -7.50 2.82 1.74
N GLU A 146 -7.57 4.15 1.88
CA GLU A 146 -8.77 4.83 2.38
C GLU A 146 -9.99 4.54 1.50
N HIS A 147 -9.85 4.79 0.20
CA HIS A 147 -10.93 4.67 -0.77
C HIS A 147 -11.52 3.26 -0.82
N GLU A 148 -10.68 2.26 -1.00
CA GLU A 148 -11.09 0.87 -1.10
C GLU A 148 -11.65 0.35 0.24
N SER A 149 -11.08 0.78 1.37
CA SER A 149 -11.64 0.44 2.68
C SER A 149 -13.03 1.00 2.89
N HIS A 150 -13.29 2.22 2.41
CA HIS A 150 -14.60 2.85 2.50
C HIS A 150 -15.61 2.13 1.60
N LEU A 151 -15.22 1.82 0.35
CA LEU A 151 -16.07 1.03 -0.56
C LEU A 151 -16.41 -0.33 0.03
N TYR A 152 -15.45 -1.04 0.61
CA TYR A 152 -15.70 -2.33 1.26
C TYR A 152 -16.66 -2.21 2.45
N ARG A 153 -16.49 -1.19 3.30
CA ARG A 153 -17.39 -0.93 4.43
C ARG A 153 -18.82 -0.63 3.97
N MET A 154 -18.98 0.11 2.88
CA MET A 154 -20.30 0.45 2.32
C MET A 154 -20.95 -0.72 1.59
N PHE A 155 -20.17 -1.56 0.91
CA PHE A 155 -20.65 -2.62 0.02
C PHE A 155 -19.89 -3.94 0.25
N PRO A 156 -19.99 -4.55 1.45
CA PRO A 156 -19.18 -5.71 1.82
C PRO A 156 -19.38 -6.92 0.89
N ASP A 157 -20.61 -7.09 0.38
CA ASP A 157 -20.95 -8.19 -0.52
C ASP A 157 -20.49 -8.01 -1.97
N SER A 158 -20.00 -6.83 -2.34
CA SER A 158 -19.63 -6.48 -3.72
C SER A 158 -18.14 -6.66 -4.00
N TYR A 159 -17.31 -6.74 -2.96
CA TYR A 159 -15.86 -6.76 -3.10
C TYR A 159 -15.33 -8.06 -3.69
N GLY A 160 -14.41 -7.96 -4.66
CA GLY A 160 -13.84 -9.13 -5.35
C GLY A 160 -14.80 -9.84 -6.31
N LYS A 161 -16.04 -9.34 -6.47
CA LYS A 161 -16.97 -9.80 -7.51
C LYS A 161 -16.82 -8.87 -8.71
N PRO A 162 -16.86 -9.40 -9.95
CA PRO A 162 -17.08 -8.56 -11.11
C PRO A 162 -18.36 -7.79 -10.87
N LEU A 163 -18.28 -6.47 -10.76
CA LEU A 163 -19.47 -5.65 -10.91
C LEU A 163 -19.90 -5.87 -12.35
N GLU A 164 -21.00 -6.61 -12.54
CA GLU A 164 -21.70 -6.62 -13.81
C GLU A 164 -22.20 -5.19 -14.03
N CYS A 165 -21.35 -4.36 -14.60
CA CYS A 165 -21.77 -3.15 -15.27
C CYS A 165 -22.61 -3.67 -16.42
N GLY A 166 -23.93 -3.80 -16.22
CA GLY A 166 -24.84 -4.18 -17.27
C GLY A 166 -24.52 -3.34 -18.51
N ASN A 167 -24.70 -3.91 -19.71
CA ASN A 167 -24.29 -3.40 -21.03
C ASN A 167 -24.68 -1.94 -21.37
N ARG A 168 -25.26 -1.17 -20.44
CA ARG A 168 -25.67 0.23 -20.58
C ARG A 168 -24.52 1.24 -20.54
N SER A 169 -23.36 0.94 -19.94
CA SER A 169 -22.24 1.90 -19.86
C SER A 169 -21.30 1.88 -21.07
N ARG A 170 -21.33 0.82 -21.90
CA ARG A 170 -20.53 0.70 -23.14
C ARG A 170 -21.20 1.26 -24.39
N GLN A 171 -22.33 1.97 -24.26
CA GLN A 171 -23.08 2.54 -25.39
C GLN A 171 -22.88 4.05 -25.62
N THR A 172 -21.89 4.67 -25.00
CA THR A 172 -21.59 6.09 -25.24
C THR A 172 -20.16 6.28 -25.74
N TYR A 173 -20.11 6.54 -27.05
CA TYR A 173 -19.03 7.00 -27.95
C TYR A 173 -18.15 5.94 -28.59
#